data_AF-A0A1F5FWP3-F1
#
_entry.id   AF-A0A1F5FWP3-F1
#
_cell.length_a   1.000
_cell.length_b   1.000
_cell.length_c   1.000
_cell.angle_alpha   90.00
_cell.angle_beta   90.00
_cell.angle_gamma   90.00
#
_symmetry.space_group_name_H-M   'P 1'
#
loop_
_entity.id
_entity.type
_entity.pdbx_description
1 polymer ?
#
loop_
_entity_poly.entity_id
_entity_poly.type
_entity_poly.pdbx_seq_one_letter_code
_entity_poly.pdbx_strand_id
1 'polypeptide(L)'
;MYWEKEVRKYKELPEEWYFRDTGVFRANFENGVEITGVSANSWEDYLEHLYRVRSSDKYVVSPELITCAGMNFEDLVKNESLINERIEEVAVLSKKYVDTYFLLGTPLFVNERPRNSVLVIKSGEIVSATNKRHGATDEENGFFEMVPEEVPLLLPQTKVAVVICSDFGLASLYAGCESELVDEVLRVSGKTDLAGKDVCVLPENVESVLLISCWGVGSKYVEEGEQDQYYKNQLMSIAWRIMKGSKVKDVIVVDRVPTNLSEELMKVTPTKPYNGVIRSR
;
A
#
# COMPACT_ATOMS: atom_id res chain seq x y z
N MET A 1 -24.54 31.22 -6.98
CA MET A 1 -24.38 31.28 -8.46
C MET A 1 -22.92 31.27 -8.95
N TYR A 2 -21.90 31.44 -8.08
CA TYR A 2 -20.49 31.18 -8.42
C TYR A 2 -20.05 29.71 -8.21
N TRP A 3 -20.71 29.00 -7.29
CA TRP A 3 -20.43 27.59 -6.97
C TRP A 3 -20.83 26.60 -8.09
N GLU A 4 -21.92 26.83 -8.81
CA GLU A 4 -22.38 25.92 -9.88
C GLU A 4 -21.51 25.95 -11.15
N LYS A 5 -20.70 26.99 -11.33
CA LYS A 5 -19.80 27.10 -12.48
C LYS A 5 -18.49 26.32 -12.29
N GLU A 6 -18.01 26.14 -11.06
CA GLU A 6 -16.81 25.32 -10.80
C GLU A 6 -17.13 23.83 -10.76
N VAL A 7 -18.30 23.42 -10.27
CA VAL A 7 -18.71 22.00 -10.26
C VAL A 7 -18.84 21.44 -11.69
N ARG A 8 -19.12 22.29 -12.70
CA ARG A 8 -19.16 21.89 -14.11
C ARG A 8 -17.78 21.64 -14.75
N LYS A 9 -16.66 21.96 -14.09
CA LYS A 9 -15.30 21.61 -14.53
C LYS A 9 -14.84 20.20 -14.10
N TYR A 10 -15.60 19.50 -13.24
CA TYR A 10 -15.23 18.17 -12.71
C TYR A 10 -15.95 17.01 -13.42
N LYS A 11 -15.97 17.00 -14.76
CA LYS A 11 -16.69 15.96 -15.52
C LYS A 11 -16.00 14.59 -15.63
N GLU A 12 -14.80 14.43 -15.07
CA GLU A 12 -14.03 13.19 -15.19
C GLU A 12 -13.50 12.78 -13.83
N LEU A 13 -14.40 12.26 -12.99
CA LEU A 13 -13.99 11.43 -11.85
C LEU A 13 -13.32 10.15 -12.38
N PRO A 14 -12.29 9.63 -11.69
CA PRO A 14 -11.68 8.36 -12.06
C PRO A 14 -12.72 7.23 -12.14
N GLU A 15 -12.51 6.28 -13.04
CA GLU A 15 -13.24 5.02 -13.03
C GLU A 15 -12.68 4.13 -11.92
N GLU A 16 -13.55 3.38 -11.25
CA GLU A 16 -13.16 2.49 -10.15
C GLU A 16 -13.89 1.16 -10.25
N TRP A 17 -13.19 0.09 -9.86
CA TRP A 17 -13.76 -1.24 -9.69
C TRP A 17 -13.13 -1.91 -8.48
N TYR A 18 -13.95 -2.39 -7.54
CA TYR A 18 -13.48 -3.03 -6.32
C TYR A 18 -14.02 -4.46 -6.15
N PHE A 19 -13.12 -5.35 -5.73
CA PHE A 19 -13.40 -6.61 -5.08
C PHE A 19 -13.40 -6.41 -3.55
N ARG A 20 -14.60 -6.31 -2.97
CA ARG A 20 -14.80 -6.00 -1.55
C ARG A 20 -14.79 -7.26 -0.67
N ASP A 21 -13.79 -8.10 -0.80
CA ASP A 21 -13.64 -9.31 0.01
C ASP A 21 -12.17 -9.73 0.14
N THR A 22 -11.88 -10.65 1.07
CA THR A 22 -10.61 -11.39 1.08
C THR A 22 -10.64 -12.47 -0.02
N GLY A 23 -9.47 -12.89 -0.47
CA GLY A 23 -9.32 -13.87 -1.53
C GLY A 23 -8.32 -13.47 -2.60
N VAL A 24 -8.40 -14.17 -3.73
CA VAL A 24 -7.54 -13.92 -4.89
C VAL A 24 -8.33 -13.16 -5.94
N PHE A 25 -7.83 -11.98 -6.33
CA PHE A 25 -8.35 -11.22 -7.45
C PHE A 25 -7.24 -10.96 -8.48
N ARG A 26 -7.63 -10.77 -9.74
CA ARG A 26 -6.70 -10.46 -10.83
C ARG A 26 -7.13 -9.18 -11.49
N ALA A 27 -6.19 -8.26 -11.64
CA ALA A 27 -6.41 -6.93 -12.18
C ALA A 27 -5.27 -6.57 -13.13
N ASN A 28 -5.56 -5.70 -14.10
CA ASN A 28 -4.57 -5.24 -15.07
C ASN A 28 -4.43 -3.72 -14.99
N PHE A 29 -3.20 -3.25 -15.05
CA PHE A 29 -2.93 -1.86 -15.38
C PHE A 29 -3.22 -1.59 -16.86
N GLU A 30 -3.39 -0.33 -17.25
CA GLU A 30 -3.61 0.10 -18.64
C GLU A 30 -2.43 -0.27 -19.55
N ASN A 31 -1.23 -0.34 -19.00
CA ASN A 31 -0.04 -0.80 -19.72
C ASN A 31 0.03 -2.32 -19.89
N GLY A 32 -1.01 -3.06 -19.48
CA GLY A 32 -1.14 -4.51 -19.64
C GLY A 32 -0.42 -5.34 -18.59
N VAL A 33 0.18 -4.73 -17.56
CA VAL A 33 0.77 -5.48 -16.45
C VAL A 33 -0.33 -6.08 -15.58
N GLU A 34 -0.36 -7.42 -15.50
CA GLU A 34 -1.31 -8.18 -14.68
C GLU A 34 -0.81 -8.36 -13.25
N ILE A 35 -1.65 -8.06 -12.28
CA ILE A 35 -1.44 -8.25 -10.85
C ILE A 35 -2.43 -9.29 -10.32
N THR A 36 -1.91 -10.27 -9.59
CA THR A 36 -2.70 -11.20 -8.77
C THR A 36 -2.58 -10.77 -7.32
N GLY A 37 -3.60 -10.10 -6.81
CA GLY A 37 -3.67 -9.73 -5.39
C GLY A 37 -4.23 -10.87 -4.55
N VAL A 38 -3.58 -11.15 -3.43
CA VAL A 38 -3.96 -12.20 -2.47
C VAL A 38 -4.30 -11.53 -1.15
N SER A 39 -5.53 -10.99 -1.07
CA SER A 39 -6.00 -10.22 0.08
C SER A 39 -6.42 -11.15 1.21
N ALA A 40 -5.90 -10.91 2.41
CA ALA A 40 -6.21 -11.69 3.60
C ALA A 40 -5.99 -10.86 4.86
N ASN A 41 -6.75 -11.16 5.91
CA ASN A 41 -6.67 -10.44 7.19
C ASN A 41 -5.75 -11.14 8.20
N SER A 42 -5.50 -12.44 8.01
CA SER A 42 -4.61 -13.28 8.81
C SER A 42 -3.55 -13.96 7.94
N TRP A 43 -2.51 -14.51 8.55
CA TRP A 43 -1.49 -15.28 7.85
C TRP A 43 -2.05 -16.60 7.31
N GLU A 44 -2.91 -17.25 8.10
CA GLU A 44 -3.49 -18.54 7.79
C GLU A 44 -4.42 -18.44 6.57
N ASP A 45 -5.27 -17.40 6.52
CA ASP A 45 -6.11 -17.12 5.35
C ASP A 45 -5.26 -16.75 4.12
N TYR A 46 -4.16 -16.00 4.34
CA TYR A 46 -3.24 -15.63 3.27
C TYR A 46 -2.65 -16.88 2.61
N LEU A 47 -2.13 -17.83 3.40
CA LEU A 47 -1.62 -19.08 2.88
C LEU A 47 -2.68 -19.87 2.12
N GLU A 48 -3.90 -19.99 2.68
CA GLU A 48 -4.99 -20.69 2.00
C GLU A 48 -5.29 -20.08 0.62
N HIS A 49 -5.33 -18.76 0.53
CA HIS A 49 -5.56 -18.04 -0.72
C HIS A 49 -4.37 -18.13 -1.67
N LEU A 50 -3.14 -18.16 -1.15
CA LEU A 50 -1.93 -18.28 -1.93
C LEU A 50 -1.89 -19.59 -2.74
N TYR A 51 -2.48 -20.68 -2.24
CA TYR A 51 -2.65 -21.93 -3.00
C TYR A 51 -3.58 -21.82 -4.22
N ARG A 52 -4.32 -20.73 -4.37
CA ARG A 52 -5.20 -20.45 -5.53
C ARG A 52 -4.50 -19.63 -6.63
N VAL A 53 -3.21 -19.34 -6.46
CA VAL A 53 -2.34 -18.72 -7.47
C VAL A 53 -2.06 -19.70 -8.61
N ARG A 54 -2.08 -19.18 -9.83
CA ARG A 54 -1.85 -19.93 -11.07
C ARG A 54 -0.38 -19.83 -11.47
N SER A 55 0.12 -20.84 -12.17
CA SER A 55 1.47 -20.82 -12.74
C SER A 55 1.71 -19.70 -13.77
N SER A 56 0.63 -19.16 -14.34
CA SER A 56 0.66 -18.02 -15.27
C SER A 56 0.75 -16.66 -14.57
N ASP A 57 0.51 -16.58 -13.27
CA ASP A 57 0.46 -15.30 -12.56
C ASP A 57 1.89 -14.74 -12.44
N LYS A 58 2.14 -13.55 -13.00
CA LYS A 58 3.49 -12.96 -13.06
C LYS A 58 3.86 -12.22 -11.78
N TYR A 59 2.93 -11.45 -11.22
CA TYR A 59 3.12 -10.72 -9.97
C TYR A 59 2.04 -11.13 -8.99
N VAL A 60 2.45 -11.78 -7.90
CA VAL A 60 1.56 -12.20 -6.81
C VAL A 60 1.83 -11.29 -5.63
N VAL A 61 0.81 -10.59 -5.14
CA VAL A 61 0.98 -9.48 -4.23
C VAL A 61 0.18 -9.72 -2.97
N SER A 62 0.82 -9.60 -1.80
CA SER A 62 0.13 -9.57 -0.52
C SER A 62 -0.24 -8.14 -0.10
N PRO A 63 -1.17 -8.00 0.85
CA PRO A 63 -1.34 -6.78 1.62
C PRO A 63 -0.12 -6.46 2.47
N GLU A 64 -0.11 -5.25 3.03
CA GLU A 64 0.95 -4.77 3.92
C GLU A 64 1.02 -5.61 5.21
N LEU A 65 2.25 -5.87 5.66
CA LEU A 65 2.55 -6.53 6.95
C LEU A 65 1.78 -7.86 7.18
N ILE A 66 1.49 -8.63 6.13
CA ILE A 66 0.71 -9.86 6.24
C ILE A 66 1.41 -10.94 7.10
N THR A 67 2.75 -10.98 7.08
CA THR A 67 3.53 -11.95 7.87
C THR A 67 3.43 -11.72 9.38
N CYS A 68 3.05 -10.51 9.81
CA CYS A 68 2.79 -10.20 11.21
C CYS A 68 1.32 -9.79 11.45
N ALA A 69 0.42 -10.20 10.55
CA ALA A 69 -1.01 -10.01 10.76
C ALA A 69 -1.44 -10.68 12.07
N GLY A 70 -2.11 -9.91 12.94
CA GLY A 70 -2.49 -10.36 14.27
C GLY A 70 -1.40 -10.25 15.33
N MET A 71 -0.29 -9.53 15.07
CA MET A 71 0.73 -9.21 16.08
C MET A 71 0.67 -7.73 16.47
N ASN A 72 0.90 -7.43 17.74
CA ASN A 72 1.12 -6.06 18.19
C ASN A 72 2.52 -5.59 17.77
N PHE A 73 2.70 -4.30 17.51
CA PHE A 73 4.00 -3.77 17.09
C PHE A 73 5.10 -3.95 18.17
N GLU A 74 4.73 -3.91 19.44
CA GLU A 74 5.65 -4.16 20.58
C GLU A 74 6.24 -5.57 20.62
N ASP A 75 5.61 -6.53 19.92
CA ASP A 75 6.01 -7.93 19.91
C ASP A 75 6.74 -8.34 18.63
N LEU A 76 6.93 -7.43 17.66
CA LEU A 76 7.55 -7.75 16.37
C LEU A 76 8.96 -8.32 16.53
N VAL A 77 9.80 -7.66 17.33
CA VAL A 77 11.19 -8.10 17.56
C VAL A 77 11.23 -9.46 18.26
N LYS A 78 10.34 -9.70 19.24
CA LYS A 78 10.25 -10.99 19.93
C LYS A 78 9.77 -12.12 19.00
N ASN A 79 9.00 -11.78 17.96
CA ASN A 79 8.44 -12.71 16.99
C ASN A 79 9.21 -12.72 15.66
N GLU A 80 10.43 -12.16 15.60
CA GLU A 80 11.27 -12.15 14.40
C GLU A 80 11.41 -13.55 13.79
N SER A 81 11.65 -14.58 14.61
CA SER A 81 11.79 -15.96 14.13
C SER A 81 10.53 -16.46 13.41
N LEU A 82 9.34 -16.16 13.94
CA LEU A 82 8.07 -16.57 13.33
C LEU A 82 7.81 -15.78 12.04
N ILE A 83 8.13 -14.49 12.02
CA ILE A 83 8.00 -13.66 10.82
C ILE A 83 8.94 -14.18 9.71
N ASN A 84 10.18 -14.53 10.06
CA ASN A 84 11.15 -15.10 9.12
C ASN A 84 10.73 -16.48 8.61
N GLU A 85 10.12 -17.33 9.45
CA GLU A 85 9.54 -18.60 9.03
C GLU A 85 8.44 -18.39 7.98
N ARG A 86 7.56 -17.42 8.20
CA ARG A 86 6.50 -17.04 7.25
C ARG A 86 7.06 -16.51 5.92
N ILE A 87 8.15 -15.74 5.96
CA ILE A 87 8.86 -15.31 4.74
C ILE A 87 9.43 -16.53 4.00
N GLU A 88 10.07 -17.47 4.71
CA GLU A 88 10.64 -18.68 4.12
C GLU A 88 9.57 -19.59 3.50
N GLU A 89 8.37 -19.68 4.08
CA GLU A 89 7.26 -20.43 3.48
C GLU A 89 6.92 -19.90 2.07
N VAL A 90 6.88 -18.58 1.88
CA VAL A 90 6.66 -17.95 0.58
C VAL A 90 7.86 -18.17 -0.34
N ALA A 91 9.10 -18.09 0.17
CA ALA A 91 10.29 -18.42 -0.58
C ALA A 91 10.27 -19.87 -1.10
N VAL A 92 9.95 -20.85 -0.25
CA VAL A 92 9.80 -22.26 -0.64
C VAL A 92 8.70 -22.41 -1.70
N LEU A 93 7.56 -21.75 -1.54
CA LEU A 93 6.50 -21.79 -2.53
C LEU A 93 6.98 -21.21 -3.87
N SER A 94 7.69 -20.08 -3.85
CA SER A 94 8.15 -19.40 -5.06
C SER A 94 9.08 -20.27 -5.94
N LYS A 95 9.75 -21.28 -5.37
CA LYS A 95 10.55 -22.27 -6.13
C LYS A 95 9.68 -23.08 -7.11
N LYS A 96 8.38 -23.23 -6.85
CA LYS A 96 7.43 -23.92 -7.75
C LYS A 96 6.92 -23.00 -8.87
N TYR A 97 7.05 -21.69 -8.71
CA TYR A 97 6.54 -20.66 -9.61
C TYR A 97 7.70 -19.79 -10.11
N VAL A 98 8.65 -20.41 -10.82
CA VAL A 98 9.96 -19.79 -11.15
C VAL A 98 9.85 -18.49 -11.95
N ASP A 99 8.78 -18.31 -12.73
CA ASP A 99 8.54 -17.11 -13.53
C ASP A 99 7.78 -16.01 -12.77
N THR A 100 7.26 -16.33 -11.58
CA THR A 100 6.47 -15.42 -10.75
C THR A 100 7.35 -14.62 -9.79
N TYR A 101 6.99 -13.36 -9.59
CA TYR A 101 7.50 -12.50 -8.53
C TYR A 101 6.45 -12.41 -7.41
N PHE A 102 6.83 -12.79 -6.19
CA PHE A 102 6.00 -12.63 -5.01
C PHE A 102 6.38 -11.34 -4.30
N LEU A 103 5.42 -10.43 -4.16
CA LEU A 103 5.56 -9.22 -3.38
C LEU A 103 4.91 -9.45 -2.02
N LEU A 104 5.74 -9.52 -0.99
CA LEU A 104 5.33 -9.88 0.37
C LEU A 104 5.52 -8.69 1.31
N GLY A 105 4.40 -8.14 1.81
CA GLY A 105 4.37 -7.13 2.86
C GLY A 105 4.76 -7.73 4.21
N THR A 106 5.84 -7.22 4.81
CA THR A 106 6.45 -7.83 6.00
C THR A 106 7.38 -6.83 6.73
N PRO A 107 7.60 -7.00 8.05
CA PRO A 107 8.73 -6.38 8.72
C PRO A 107 10.07 -6.90 8.18
N LEU A 108 11.00 -6.02 7.81
CA LEU A 108 12.39 -6.36 7.50
C LEU A 108 13.31 -5.97 8.66
N PHE A 109 13.97 -6.95 9.26
CA PHE A 109 14.88 -6.76 10.39
C PHE A 109 16.30 -6.47 9.88
N VAL A 110 16.65 -5.18 9.81
CA VAL A 110 18.01 -4.73 9.39
C VAL A 110 18.89 -4.28 10.55
N ASN A 111 18.29 -3.78 11.63
CA ASN A 111 18.93 -3.21 12.82
C ASN A 111 18.02 -3.46 14.04
N GLU A 112 18.22 -2.71 15.14
CA GLU A 112 17.39 -2.81 16.36
C GLU A 112 15.89 -2.53 16.14
N ARG A 113 15.55 -1.79 15.08
CA ARG A 113 14.17 -1.50 14.67
C ARG A 113 13.89 -2.13 13.31
N PRO A 114 12.77 -2.84 13.14
CA PRO A 114 12.38 -3.35 11.84
C PRO A 114 11.95 -2.20 10.92
N ARG A 115 11.96 -2.44 9.61
CA ARG A 115 11.34 -1.58 8.60
C ARG A 115 10.01 -2.19 8.16
N ASN A 116 9.00 -1.37 7.86
CA ASN A 116 7.79 -1.85 7.21
C ASN A 116 8.08 -1.96 5.72
N SER A 117 8.09 -3.17 5.17
CA SER A 117 8.69 -3.44 3.87
C SER A 117 7.80 -4.28 2.99
N VAL A 118 8.09 -4.23 1.69
CA VAL A 118 7.63 -5.22 0.71
C VAL A 118 8.85 -5.90 0.14
N LEU A 119 8.97 -7.20 0.35
CA LEU A 119 10.02 -8.04 -0.24
C LEU A 119 9.58 -8.54 -1.61
N VAL A 120 10.52 -8.58 -2.55
CA VAL A 120 10.34 -9.25 -3.84
C VAL A 120 11.05 -10.59 -3.75
N ILE A 121 10.27 -11.67 -3.79
CA ILE A 121 10.75 -13.04 -3.70
C ILE A 121 10.57 -13.72 -5.05
N LYS A 122 11.62 -14.34 -5.57
CA LYS A 122 11.60 -15.10 -6.83
C LYS A 122 12.46 -16.33 -6.70
N SER A 123 11.93 -17.48 -7.14
CA SER A 123 12.69 -18.73 -7.24
C SER A 123 13.40 -19.15 -5.94
N GLY A 124 12.85 -18.79 -4.78
CA GLY A 124 13.41 -19.11 -3.47
C GLY A 124 14.32 -18.05 -2.86
N GLU A 125 14.50 -16.90 -3.52
CA GLU A 125 15.41 -15.85 -3.05
C GLU A 125 14.68 -14.51 -2.93
N ILE A 126 15.04 -13.72 -1.91
CA ILE A 126 14.68 -12.31 -1.83
C ILE A 126 15.60 -11.57 -2.81
N VAL A 127 15.04 -11.07 -3.91
CA VAL A 127 15.80 -10.41 -4.99
C VAL A 127 15.77 -8.88 -4.89
N SER A 128 14.83 -8.32 -4.13
CA SER A 128 14.73 -6.88 -3.89
C SER A 128 13.81 -6.59 -2.71
N ALA A 129 13.80 -5.34 -2.25
CA ALA A 129 12.88 -4.85 -1.22
C ALA A 129 12.59 -3.36 -1.44
N THR A 130 11.46 -2.89 -0.92
CA THR A 130 11.16 -1.47 -0.75
C THR A 130 10.61 -1.26 0.65
N ASN A 131 10.95 -0.12 1.26
CA ASN A 131 10.62 0.18 2.64
C ASN A 131 9.71 1.41 2.73
N LYS A 132 8.82 1.44 3.71
CA LYS A 132 7.86 2.53 3.90
C LYS A 132 8.58 3.83 4.23
N ARG A 133 8.14 4.94 3.61
CA ARG A 133 8.78 6.26 3.77
C ARG A 133 8.28 7.01 4.99
N HIS A 134 7.01 6.80 5.37
CA HIS A 134 6.43 7.44 6.54
C HIS A 134 5.28 6.63 7.12
N GLY A 135 5.23 6.52 8.44
CA GLY A 135 4.18 5.80 9.16
C GLY A 135 2.82 6.49 9.04
N ALA A 136 1.77 5.71 9.12
CA ALA A 136 0.41 6.20 9.11
C ALA A 136 0.04 6.80 10.49
N THR A 137 0.64 6.29 11.57
CA THR A 137 0.44 6.72 12.96
C THR A 137 1.77 7.04 13.66
N ASP A 138 1.70 7.78 14.76
CA ASP A 138 2.83 7.99 15.68
C ASP A 138 3.34 6.66 16.25
N GLU A 139 2.44 5.71 16.50
CA GLU A 139 2.81 4.36 16.94
C GLU A 139 3.67 3.65 15.89
N GLU A 140 3.25 3.67 14.62
CA GLU A 140 4.03 3.06 13.54
C GLU A 140 5.41 3.74 13.38
N ASN A 141 5.45 5.08 13.45
CA ASN A 141 6.70 5.86 13.45
C ASN A 141 7.59 5.59 14.69
N GLY A 142 7.02 5.11 15.79
CA GLY A 142 7.73 4.72 17.01
C GLY A 142 8.37 3.33 16.93
N PHE A 143 7.77 2.40 16.20
CA PHE A 143 8.27 1.02 16.09
C PHE A 143 9.12 0.78 14.84
N PHE A 144 8.73 1.30 13.68
CA PHE A 144 9.43 1.04 12.43
C PHE A 144 10.47 2.11 12.09
N GLU A 145 11.63 1.71 11.61
CA GLU A 145 12.57 2.64 10.96
C GLU A 145 11.99 3.07 9.60
N MET A 146 11.78 4.38 9.43
CA MET A 146 11.29 4.97 8.18
C MET A 146 12.47 5.42 7.30
N VAL A 147 12.36 5.23 5.99
CA VAL A 147 13.43 5.59 5.04
C VAL A 147 12.92 6.53 3.93
N PRO A 148 12.60 7.79 4.28
CA PRO A 148 11.92 8.72 3.38
C PRO A 148 12.68 9.03 2.07
N GLU A 149 14.00 8.93 2.09
CA GLU A 149 14.88 9.25 0.95
C GLU A 149 15.19 8.01 0.07
N GLU A 150 14.69 6.83 0.44
CA GLU A 150 14.85 5.62 -0.38
C GLU A 150 13.99 5.69 -1.64
N VAL A 151 14.62 5.49 -2.80
CA VAL A 151 13.91 5.44 -4.09
C VAL A 151 12.92 4.26 -4.09
N PRO A 152 11.64 4.47 -4.43
CA PRO A 152 10.65 3.40 -4.52
C PRO A 152 11.00 2.35 -5.55
N LEU A 153 10.78 1.09 -5.18
CA LEU A 153 10.87 -0.02 -6.12
C LEU A 153 9.87 0.15 -7.27
N LEU A 154 10.37 -0.03 -8.49
CA LEU A 154 9.53 -0.35 -9.64
C LEU A 154 9.39 -1.86 -9.75
N LEU A 155 8.17 -2.35 -10.01
CA LEU A 155 7.97 -3.75 -10.32
C LEU A 155 8.91 -4.18 -11.46
N PRO A 156 9.61 -5.32 -11.34
CA PRO A 156 10.64 -5.74 -12.29
C PRO A 156 10.20 -5.62 -13.75
N GLN A 157 10.98 -4.91 -14.57
CA GLN A 157 10.71 -4.73 -16.01
C GLN A 157 9.38 -4.00 -16.33
N THR A 158 8.90 -3.14 -15.42
CA THR A 158 7.69 -2.34 -15.63
C THR A 158 7.91 -0.88 -15.24
N LYS A 159 6.87 -0.06 -15.43
CA LYS A 159 6.78 1.32 -14.92
C LYS A 159 5.77 1.44 -13.76
N VAL A 160 5.58 0.37 -13.02
CA VAL A 160 4.66 0.32 -11.87
C VAL A 160 5.45 0.57 -10.59
N ALA A 161 5.18 1.66 -9.89
CA ALA A 161 5.77 1.90 -8.57
C ALA A 161 5.04 1.09 -7.48
N VAL A 162 5.80 0.51 -6.56
CA VAL A 162 5.25 -0.14 -5.36
C VAL A 162 5.22 0.86 -4.22
N VAL A 163 4.03 1.12 -3.70
CA VAL A 163 3.76 2.11 -2.66
C VAL A 163 3.11 1.43 -1.46
N ILE A 164 3.59 1.72 -0.25
CA ILE A 164 3.13 1.09 0.99
C ILE A 164 2.22 2.05 1.76
N CYS A 165 0.92 1.79 1.72
CA CYS A 165 -0.08 2.41 2.58
C CYS A 165 -0.01 3.95 2.65
N SER A 166 0.40 4.54 3.77
CA SER A 166 0.48 5.99 3.97
C SER A 166 1.44 6.70 3.01
N ASP A 167 2.38 5.99 2.39
CA ASP A 167 3.18 6.51 1.29
C ASP A 167 2.27 6.98 0.14
N PHE A 168 1.09 6.38 -0.06
CA PHE A 168 0.15 6.82 -1.09
C PHE A 168 -0.39 8.23 -0.82
N GLY A 169 -0.74 8.53 0.44
CA GLY A 169 -1.12 9.87 0.85
C GLY A 169 0.02 10.87 0.65
N LEU A 170 1.25 10.48 1.02
CA LEU A 170 2.46 11.27 0.83
C LEU A 170 2.71 11.57 -0.66
N ALA A 171 2.59 10.56 -1.53
CA ALA A 171 2.74 10.71 -2.98
C ALA A 171 1.82 11.78 -3.56
N SER A 172 0.59 11.92 -3.05
CA SER A 172 -0.33 12.96 -3.52
C SER A 172 0.10 14.38 -3.15
N LEU A 173 0.84 14.55 -2.04
CA LEU A 173 1.41 15.84 -1.67
C LEU A 173 2.52 16.22 -2.66
N TYR A 174 3.39 15.28 -3.02
CA TYR A 174 4.50 15.52 -3.94
C TYR A 174 4.09 15.59 -5.42
N ALA A 175 3.02 14.91 -5.82
CA ALA A 175 2.52 15.00 -7.20
C ALA A 175 1.83 16.34 -7.48
N GLY A 176 1.17 16.94 -6.48
CA GLY A 176 0.30 18.10 -6.68
C GLY A 176 0.81 19.43 -6.12
N CYS A 177 1.95 19.46 -5.42
CA CYS A 177 2.44 20.64 -4.73
C CYS A 177 3.67 21.21 -5.44
N GLU A 178 3.71 22.53 -5.61
CA GLU A 178 4.92 23.23 -6.02
C GLU A 178 6.01 22.97 -4.98
N SER A 179 7.24 22.69 -5.42
CA SER A 179 8.36 22.30 -4.55
C SER A 179 8.61 23.27 -3.40
N GLU A 180 8.32 24.55 -3.59
CA GLU A 180 8.50 25.62 -2.60
C GLU A 180 7.49 25.55 -1.44
N LEU A 181 6.34 24.89 -1.63
CA LEU A 181 5.27 24.79 -0.63
C LEU A 181 5.24 23.44 0.10
N VAL A 182 5.98 22.43 -0.39
CA VAL A 182 5.97 21.06 0.15
C VAL A 182 6.30 21.06 1.64
N ASP A 183 7.37 21.73 2.06
CA ASP A 183 7.77 21.78 3.47
C ASP A 183 6.70 22.40 4.37
N GLU A 184 6.01 23.44 3.89
CA GLU A 184 4.93 24.06 4.65
C GLU A 184 3.73 23.12 4.78
N VAL A 185 3.37 22.44 3.68
CA VAL A 185 2.30 21.42 3.68
C VAL A 185 2.64 20.25 4.61
N LEU A 186 3.90 19.81 4.63
CA LEU A 186 4.38 18.79 5.57
C LEU A 186 4.25 19.27 7.01
N ARG A 187 4.65 20.52 7.31
CA ARG A 187 4.52 21.09 8.67
C ARG A 187 3.07 21.13 9.14
N VAL A 188 2.15 21.68 8.34
CA VAL A 188 0.73 21.80 8.73
C VAL A 188 0.00 20.46 8.76
N SER A 189 0.49 19.45 8.04
CA SER A 189 -0.05 18.09 8.05
C SER A 189 0.58 17.18 9.12
N GLY A 190 1.41 17.73 10.01
CA GLY A 190 2.04 17.01 11.11
C GLY A 190 3.24 16.15 10.72
N LYS A 191 3.73 16.26 9.48
CA LYS A 191 4.86 15.48 8.94
C LYS A 191 6.17 16.26 8.97
N THR A 192 6.39 16.98 10.07
CA THR A 192 7.54 17.88 10.24
C THR A 192 8.88 17.16 10.13
N ASP A 193 8.93 15.86 10.43
CA ASP A 193 10.08 14.98 10.31
C ASP A 193 10.53 14.71 8.86
N LEU A 194 9.68 15.04 7.89
CA LEU A 194 9.97 14.94 6.47
C LEU A 194 10.44 16.25 5.84
N ALA A 195 10.24 17.39 6.52
CA ALA A 195 10.59 18.70 5.97
C ALA A 195 12.10 18.81 5.75
N GLY A 196 12.51 19.29 4.57
CA GLY A 196 13.90 19.40 4.16
C GLY A 196 14.60 18.09 3.78
N LYS A 197 13.89 16.95 3.74
CA LYS A 197 14.41 15.69 3.22
C LYS A 197 14.09 15.54 1.73
N ASP A 198 14.95 14.84 0.99
CA ASP A 198 14.69 14.51 -0.41
C ASP A 198 13.76 13.29 -0.51
N VAL A 199 12.48 13.49 -0.20
CA VAL A 199 11.51 12.40 -0.15
C VAL A 199 11.13 11.97 -1.56
N CYS A 200 11.42 10.70 -1.89
CA CYS A 200 11.02 10.10 -3.16
C CYS A 200 9.92 9.06 -2.95
N VAL A 201 8.71 9.35 -3.42
CA VAL A 201 7.56 8.42 -3.31
C VAL A 201 7.09 7.86 -4.65
N LEU A 202 7.31 8.61 -5.73
CA LEU A 202 7.04 8.16 -7.11
C LEU A 202 8.23 8.55 -8.00
N PRO A 203 8.91 7.57 -8.63
CA PRO A 203 9.91 7.88 -9.65
C PRO A 203 9.33 8.63 -10.86
N GLU A 204 10.13 9.44 -11.56
CA GLU A 204 9.68 10.35 -12.64
C GLU A 204 9.04 9.64 -13.86
N ASN A 205 9.34 8.37 -14.06
CA ASN A 205 8.92 7.56 -15.21
C ASN A 205 7.78 6.58 -14.90
N VAL A 206 7.16 6.71 -13.73
CA VAL A 206 6.03 5.87 -13.31
C VAL A 206 4.78 6.19 -14.13
N GLU A 207 4.09 5.13 -14.57
CA GLU A 207 2.80 5.22 -15.27
C GLU A 207 1.64 4.62 -14.46
N SER A 208 1.96 3.82 -13.44
CA SER A 208 0.98 3.07 -12.65
C SER A 208 1.46 2.89 -11.22
N VAL A 209 0.54 2.75 -10.26
CA VAL A 209 0.88 2.51 -8.86
C VAL A 209 0.27 1.21 -8.38
N LEU A 210 1.10 0.33 -7.82
CA LEU A 210 0.65 -0.80 -7.01
C LEU A 210 0.67 -0.37 -5.54
N LEU A 211 -0.52 -0.15 -4.98
CA LEU A 211 -0.72 0.16 -3.58
C LEU A 211 -0.87 -1.14 -2.78
N ILE A 212 0.05 -1.36 -1.84
CA ILE A 212 -0.01 -2.43 -0.86
C ILE A 212 -0.40 -1.79 0.48
N SER A 213 -1.55 -2.15 1.03
CA SER A 213 -2.10 -1.50 2.23
C SER A 213 -2.60 -2.51 3.27
N CYS A 214 -2.60 -2.11 4.54
CA CYS A 214 -3.28 -2.82 5.61
C CYS A 214 -4.21 -1.90 6.40
N TRP A 215 -5.02 -1.16 5.66
CA TRP A 215 -5.79 -0.01 6.10
C TRP A 215 -4.97 1.19 6.58
N GLY A 216 -5.30 2.35 6.00
CA GLY A 216 -4.83 3.67 6.41
C GLY A 216 -5.72 4.20 7.52
N VAL A 217 -5.08 4.63 8.61
CA VAL A 217 -5.71 5.11 9.85
C VAL A 217 -7.00 5.88 9.60
N GLY A 218 -8.08 5.34 10.15
CA GLY A 218 -9.31 6.07 10.39
C GLY A 218 -8.93 7.35 11.11
N SER A 219 -9.37 8.46 10.55
CA SER A 219 -9.19 9.73 11.22
C SER A 219 -10.16 9.82 12.39
N LYS A 220 -9.84 10.62 13.41
CA LYS A 220 -10.81 11.13 14.38
C LYS A 220 -12.01 11.84 13.74
N TYR A 221 -11.94 12.13 12.44
CA TYR A 221 -13.00 12.71 11.63
C TYR A 221 -13.93 11.68 10.98
N VAL A 222 -13.73 10.38 11.21
CA VAL A 222 -14.63 9.32 10.72
C VAL A 222 -15.77 9.15 11.71
N GLU A 223 -17.00 9.34 11.24
CA GLU A 223 -18.20 9.01 12.00
C GLU A 223 -18.47 7.50 11.94
N GLU A 224 -18.87 6.90 13.06
CA GLU A 224 -19.26 5.49 13.10
C GLU A 224 -20.41 5.22 12.12
N GLY A 225 -20.24 4.21 11.26
CA GLY A 225 -21.16 3.89 10.17
C GLY A 225 -20.72 4.43 8.80
N GLU A 226 -19.84 5.43 8.76
CA GLU A 226 -19.37 6.08 7.53
C GLU A 226 -17.96 5.64 7.10
N GLN A 227 -17.31 4.74 7.86
CA GLN A 227 -15.92 4.33 7.66
C GLN A 227 -15.61 3.81 6.26
N ASP A 228 -16.52 3.03 5.69
CA ASP A 228 -16.37 2.47 4.35
C ASP A 228 -16.40 3.58 3.28
N GLN A 229 -17.40 4.45 3.33
CA GLN A 229 -17.55 5.55 2.39
C GLN A 229 -16.42 6.58 2.52
N TYR A 230 -16.00 6.87 3.75
CA TYR A 230 -14.87 7.75 4.03
C TYR A 230 -13.59 7.23 3.42
N TYR A 231 -13.25 5.96 3.67
CA TYR A 231 -12.04 5.35 3.15
C TYR A 231 -12.04 5.34 1.61
N LYS A 232 -13.15 4.93 1.00
CA LYS A 232 -13.31 5.00 -0.46
C LYS A 232 -13.06 6.40 -1.00
N ASN A 233 -13.64 7.43 -0.38
CA ASN A 233 -13.49 8.81 -0.80
C ASN A 233 -12.04 9.31 -0.64
N GLN A 234 -11.36 8.93 0.44
CA GLN A 234 -9.94 9.25 0.62
C GLN A 234 -9.08 8.59 -0.46
N LEU A 235 -9.24 7.29 -0.66
CA LEU A 235 -8.50 6.52 -1.65
C LEU A 235 -8.66 7.15 -3.05
N MET A 236 -9.90 7.47 -3.44
CA MET A 236 -10.21 8.14 -4.70
C MET A 236 -9.64 9.55 -4.81
N SER A 237 -9.71 10.34 -3.74
CA SER A 237 -9.17 11.69 -3.70
C SER A 237 -7.64 11.71 -3.87
N ILE A 238 -6.95 10.81 -3.17
CA ILE A 238 -5.48 10.66 -3.25
C ILE A 238 -5.09 10.19 -4.66
N ALA A 239 -5.75 9.14 -5.16
CA ALA A 239 -5.50 8.61 -6.50
C ALA A 239 -5.71 9.70 -7.58
N TRP A 240 -6.81 10.45 -7.51
CA TRP A 240 -7.09 11.55 -8.43
C TRP A 240 -6.01 12.63 -8.40
N ARG A 241 -5.53 13.04 -7.22
CA ARG A 241 -4.45 14.04 -7.10
C ARG A 241 -3.15 13.53 -7.73
N ILE A 242 -2.79 12.28 -7.47
CA ILE A 242 -1.61 11.65 -8.08
C ILE A 242 -1.74 11.64 -9.60
N MET A 243 -2.87 11.19 -10.14
CA MET A 243 -3.09 11.13 -11.60
C MET A 243 -3.15 12.51 -12.27
N LYS A 244 -3.61 13.55 -11.56
CA LYS A 244 -3.60 14.92 -12.09
C LYS A 244 -2.24 15.60 -12.00
N GLY A 245 -1.44 15.25 -10.99
CA GLY A 245 -0.13 15.84 -10.72
C GLY A 245 1.06 15.09 -11.35
N SER A 246 0.84 13.90 -11.92
CA SER A 246 1.92 13.04 -12.42
C SER A 246 1.54 12.34 -13.74
N LYS A 247 2.39 11.42 -14.20
CA LYS A 247 2.13 10.57 -15.37
C LYS A 247 1.37 9.28 -15.03
N VAL A 248 1.04 9.06 -13.75
CA VAL A 248 0.26 7.92 -13.29
C VAL A 248 -1.13 7.96 -13.93
N LYS A 249 -1.55 6.83 -14.50
CA LYS A 249 -2.88 6.68 -15.13
C LYS A 249 -3.81 5.81 -14.30
N ASP A 250 -3.25 4.92 -13.50
CA ASP A 250 -4.03 3.99 -12.72
C ASP A 250 -3.32 3.48 -11.47
N VAL A 251 -4.14 2.98 -10.56
CA VAL A 251 -3.74 2.44 -9.26
C VAL A 251 -4.42 1.09 -9.08
N ILE A 252 -3.65 0.06 -8.75
CA ILE A 252 -4.19 -1.22 -8.26
C ILE A 252 -3.94 -1.28 -6.77
N VAL A 253 -4.97 -1.64 -6.02
CA VAL A 253 -4.94 -1.72 -4.56
C VAL A 253 -5.04 -3.16 -4.12
N VAL A 254 -4.09 -3.61 -3.31
CA VAL A 254 -4.10 -4.91 -2.62
C VAL A 254 -4.14 -4.61 -1.12
N ASP A 255 -5.29 -4.89 -0.51
CA ASP A 255 -5.65 -4.36 0.80
C ASP A 255 -6.00 -5.48 1.79
N ARG A 256 -5.98 -5.15 3.08
CA ARG A 256 -6.54 -5.98 4.15
C ARG A 256 -7.14 -5.12 5.25
N VAL A 257 -8.00 -5.73 6.05
CA VAL A 257 -8.53 -5.14 7.28
C VAL A 257 -7.79 -5.73 8.48
N PRO A 258 -7.07 -4.93 9.28
CA PRO A 258 -6.44 -5.41 10.50
C PRO A 258 -7.47 -5.94 11.50
N THR A 259 -7.16 -7.06 12.15
CA THR A 259 -8.07 -7.74 13.10
C THR A 259 -7.76 -7.45 14.57
N ASN A 260 -6.52 -7.04 14.89
CA ASN A 260 -6.09 -6.70 16.24
C ASN A 260 -6.23 -5.20 16.51
N LEU A 261 -7.47 -4.70 16.45
CA LEU A 261 -7.77 -3.30 16.73
C LEU A 261 -8.54 -3.19 18.04
N SER A 262 -8.36 -2.07 18.74
CA SER A 262 -9.22 -1.74 19.88
C SER A 262 -10.66 -1.55 19.42
N GLU A 263 -11.64 -1.72 20.33
CA GLU A 263 -13.06 -1.53 20.01
C GLU A 263 -13.35 -0.16 19.39
N GLU A 264 -12.69 0.89 19.88
CA GLU A 264 -12.85 2.25 19.33
C GLU A 264 -12.29 2.38 17.92
N LEU A 265 -11.16 1.74 17.62
CA LEU A 265 -10.61 1.72 16.26
C LEU A 265 -11.49 0.88 15.32
N MET A 266 -12.05 -0.25 15.79
CA MET A 266 -12.94 -1.08 14.97
C MET A 266 -14.18 -0.33 14.47
N LYS A 267 -14.75 0.58 15.28
CA LYS A 267 -15.93 1.40 14.89
C LYS A 267 -15.68 2.31 13.69
N VAL A 268 -14.43 2.74 13.51
CA VAL A 268 -14.02 3.65 12.44
C VAL A 268 -13.19 2.95 11.35
N THR A 269 -13.07 1.61 11.42
CA THR A 269 -12.34 0.78 10.46
C THR A 269 -13.28 0.16 9.43
N PRO A 270 -13.01 0.27 8.10
CA PRO A 270 -13.79 -0.38 7.06
C PRO A 270 -14.08 -1.84 7.34
N THR A 271 -15.30 -2.25 7.04
CA THR A 271 -15.77 -3.61 7.35
C THR A 271 -15.17 -4.67 6.42
N LYS A 272 -14.68 -4.25 5.24
CA LYS A 272 -14.11 -5.13 4.21
C LYS A 272 -12.97 -4.42 3.45
N PRO A 273 -11.98 -5.16 2.93
CA PRO A 273 -10.88 -4.57 2.16
C PRO A 273 -11.37 -3.90 0.87
N TYR A 274 -10.58 -2.96 0.34
CA TYR A 274 -10.80 -2.34 -0.96
C TYR A 274 -9.74 -2.80 -1.96
N ASN A 275 -9.82 -4.07 -2.34
CA ASN A 275 -9.04 -4.57 -3.45
C ASN A 275 -9.61 -4.05 -4.75
N GLY A 276 -8.80 -3.54 -5.68
CA GLY A 276 -9.39 -3.01 -6.90
C GLY A 276 -8.48 -2.20 -7.79
N VAL A 277 -9.11 -1.52 -8.75
CA VAL A 277 -8.46 -0.67 -9.73
C VAL A 277 -9.13 0.70 -9.72
N ILE A 278 -8.33 1.75 -9.80
CA ILE A 278 -8.76 3.14 -9.99
C ILE A 278 -8.02 3.67 -11.22
N ARG A 279 -8.73 4.25 -12.19
CA ARG A 279 -8.15 4.72 -13.46
C ARG A 279 -8.57 6.14 -13.81
N SER A 280 -7.69 6.90 -14.44
CA SER A 280 -8.06 8.13 -15.14
C SER A 280 -9.05 7.81 -16.25
N ARG A 281 -10.06 8.65 -16.43
CA ARG A 281 -10.90 8.62 -17.64
C ARG A 281 -10.19 9.28 -18.81
#